data_AF-A0A316S3L3-F1
#
_entry.id   AF-A0A316S3L3-F1
#
_cell.length_a   1.000
_cell.length_b   1.000
_cell.length_c   1.000
_cell.angle_alpha   90.00
_cell.angle_beta   90.00
_cell.angle_gamma   90.00
#
_symmetry.space_group_name_H-M   'P 1'
#
loop_
_entity.id
_entity.type
_entity.pdbx_description
1 polymer ?
#
loop_
_entity_poly.entity_id
_entity_poly.type
_entity_poly.pdbx_seq_one_letter_code
_entity_poly.pdbx_strand_id
1 'polypeptide(L)'
;MNKLFSDDYIKNKHNENISKLFNTFDIQAIPEDFIKILDRGKIDFICTSRKMNFWCKVGEICVIFPDLTRKIYVLLDYGYCMKYDEIIVNECKTSEQRNHEIERLYYEVGLTQQFVGKLFRLSQPSISVILKKGRNEENE
;
A
#
# COMPACT_ATOMS: atom_id res chain seq x y z
N MET A 1 10.57 -19.54 23.35
CA MET A 1 11.18 -18.19 23.44
C MET A 1 11.00 -17.31 22.20
N ASN A 2 10.68 -17.84 21.01
CA ASN A 2 10.62 -17.03 19.77
C ASN A 2 9.33 -16.21 19.53
N LYS A 3 8.24 -16.47 20.26
CA LYS A 3 6.94 -15.80 20.01
C LYS A 3 6.91 -14.36 20.54
N LEU A 4 7.46 -14.12 21.73
CA LEU A 4 7.54 -12.78 22.33
C LEU A 4 8.33 -11.79 21.46
N PHE A 5 9.52 -12.20 20.97
CA PHE A 5 10.37 -11.34 20.14
C PHE A 5 9.69 -10.95 18.81
N SER A 6 8.91 -11.86 18.22
CA SER A 6 8.15 -11.58 17.00
C SER A 6 7.00 -10.60 17.27
N ASP A 7 6.29 -10.78 18.38
CA ASP A 7 5.14 -9.93 18.73
C ASP A 7 5.58 -8.50 19.07
N ASP A 8 6.69 -8.35 19.80
CA ASP A 8 7.29 -7.04 20.11
C ASP A 8 7.83 -6.35 18.86
N TYR A 9 8.50 -7.08 17.96
CA TYR A 9 8.95 -6.52 16.68
C TYR A 9 7.79 -6.02 15.82
N ILE A 10 6.72 -6.82 15.69
CA ILE A 10 5.53 -6.43 14.93
C ILE A 10 4.85 -5.22 15.58
N LYS A 11 4.78 -5.17 16.91
CA LYS A 11 4.21 -4.03 17.65
C LYS A 11 5.01 -2.75 17.45
N ASN A 12 6.35 -2.83 17.52
CA ASN A 12 7.22 -1.69 17.29
C ASN A 12 7.09 -1.16 15.85
N LYS A 13 7.14 -2.05 14.86
CA LYS A 13 6.96 -1.69 13.44
C LYS A 13 5.60 -1.04 13.18
N HIS A 14 4.54 -1.57 13.78
CA HIS A 14 3.20 -0.99 13.68
C HIS A 14 3.17 0.43 14.27
N ASN A 15 3.73 0.64 15.46
CA ASN A 15 3.78 1.94 16.12
C ASN A 15 4.58 2.97 15.31
N GLU A 16 5.70 2.55 14.70
CA GLU A 16 6.50 3.38 13.79
C GLU A 16 5.68 3.80 12.56
N ASN A 17 4.95 2.86 11.95
CA ASN A 17 4.13 3.15 10.78
C ASN A 17 2.92 4.04 11.09
N ILE A 18 2.28 3.86 12.25
CA ILE A 18 1.20 4.75 12.73
C ILE A 18 1.75 6.15 12.97
N SER A 19 2.88 6.27 13.67
CA SER A 19 3.56 7.55 13.88
C SER A 19 3.88 8.23 12.55
N LYS A 20 4.37 7.45 11.57
CA LYS A 20 4.65 7.96 10.22
C LYS A 20 3.39 8.46 9.52
N LEU A 21 2.27 7.74 9.61
CA LEU A 21 0.99 8.17 9.04
C LEU A 21 0.54 9.50 9.66
N PHE A 22 0.52 9.57 11.00
CA PHE A 22 0.05 10.72 11.76
C PHE A 22 0.94 11.95 11.67
N ASN A 23 2.25 11.77 11.47
CA ASN A 23 3.16 12.89 11.17
C ASN A 23 3.05 13.36 9.71
N THR A 24 2.51 12.51 8.83
CA THR A 24 2.39 12.82 7.40
C THR A 24 1.06 13.50 7.09
N PHE A 25 -0.04 13.09 7.69
CA PHE A 25 -1.38 13.58 7.38
C PHE A 25 -1.95 14.35 8.56
N ASP A 26 -2.79 15.34 8.30
CA ASP A 26 -3.61 15.96 9.33
C ASP A 26 -4.60 14.93 9.90
N ILE A 27 -4.32 14.46 11.11
CA ILE A 27 -5.08 13.42 11.80
C ILE A 27 -6.54 13.83 11.97
N GLN A 28 -6.81 15.13 12.16
CA GLN A 28 -8.17 15.63 12.37
C GLN A 28 -9.03 15.53 11.10
N ALA A 29 -8.40 15.44 9.94
CA ALA A 29 -9.06 15.33 8.65
C ALA A 29 -9.21 13.88 8.17
N ILE A 30 -8.59 12.89 8.83
CA ILE A 30 -8.72 11.48 8.45
C ILE A 30 -10.14 10.99 8.80
N PRO A 31 -10.85 10.31 7.87
CA PRO A 31 -12.17 9.77 8.15
C PRO A 31 -12.18 8.83 9.36
N GLU A 32 -13.12 9.03 10.29
CA GLU A 32 -13.19 8.29 11.56
C GLU A 32 -13.41 6.79 11.34
N ASP A 33 -14.20 6.43 10.33
CA ASP A 33 -14.41 5.04 9.91
C ASP A 33 -13.12 4.39 9.41
N PHE A 34 -12.26 5.15 8.72
CA PHE A 34 -10.94 4.67 8.33
C PHE A 34 -10.03 4.42 9.54
N ILE A 35 -10.02 5.32 10.53
CA ILE A 35 -9.28 5.11 11.78
C ILE A 35 -9.74 3.81 12.47
N LYS A 36 -11.05 3.58 12.56
CA LYS A 36 -11.62 2.34 13.11
C LYS A 36 -11.20 1.09 12.33
N ILE A 37 -11.01 1.19 11.01
CA ILE A 37 -10.46 0.10 10.19
C ILE A 37 -9.00 -0.16 10.55
N LEU A 38 -8.18 0.90 10.67
CA LEU A 38 -6.77 0.79 11.01
C LEU A 38 -6.56 0.20 12.42
N ASP A 39 -7.40 0.57 13.39
CA ASP A 39 -7.34 0.06 14.77
C ASP A 39 -7.60 -1.45 14.88
N ARG A 40 -8.31 -2.03 13.91
CA ARG A 40 -8.59 -3.48 13.87
C ARG A 40 -7.42 -4.29 13.32
N GLY A 41 -6.43 -3.65 12.70
CA GLY A 41 -5.30 -4.32 12.06
C GLY A 41 -3.97 -3.73 12.51
N LYS A 42 -2.88 -4.24 11.92
CA LYS A 42 -1.53 -3.71 12.11
C LYS A 42 -0.98 -3.23 10.78
N ILE A 43 -0.64 -1.95 10.70
CA ILE A 43 0.05 -1.39 9.51
C ILE A 43 1.41 -2.07 9.32
N ASP A 44 1.57 -2.85 8.25
CA ASP A 44 2.82 -3.52 7.87
C ASP A 44 3.82 -2.52 7.28
N PHE A 45 3.35 -1.66 6.37
CA PHE A 45 4.14 -0.56 5.83
C PHE A 45 3.24 0.51 5.20
N ILE A 46 3.80 1.72 5.12
CA ILE A 46 3.22 2.85 4.41
C ILE A 46 4.23 3.47 3.44
N CYS A 47 3.78 3.71 2.21
CA CYS A 47 4.46 4.55 1.23
C CYS A 47 3.69 5.85 1.05
N THR A 48 4.41 6.95 0.96
CA THR A 48 3.83 8.30 0.85
C THR A 48 4.35 8.94 -0.41
N SER A 49 3.47 9.49 -1.24
CA SER A 49 3.85 10.15 -2.49
C SER A 49 3.01 11.41 -2.70
N ARG A 50 3.37 12.19 -3.72
CA ARG A 50 2.55 13.30 -4.24
C ARG A 50 2.15 12.96 -5.66
N LYS A 51 0.84 12.92 -5.95
CA LYS A 51 0.36 12.79 -7.33
C LYS A 51 0.25 14.18 -7.94
N MET A 52 1.14 14.50 -8.89
CA MET A 52 1.22 15.83 -9.52
C MET A 52 -0.07 16.24 -10.23
N ASN A 53 -0.83 15.26 -10.77
CA ASN A 53 -2.05 15.55 -11.52
C ASN A 53 -3.19 16.13 -10.66
N PHE A 54 -3.14 15.92 -9.33
CA PHE A 54 -4.20 16.35 -8.40
C PHE A 54 -3.66 17.15 -7.21
N TRP A 55 -2.36 17.48 -7.19
CA TRP A 55 -1.66 18.12 -6.06
C TRP A 55 -1.98 17.47 -4.70
N CYS A 56 -2.31 16.17 -4.72
CA CYS A 56 -2.84 15.42 -3.60
C CYS A 56 -1.71 14.62 -2.94
N LYS A 57 -1.65 14.67 -1.60
CA LYS A 57 -0.76 13.80 -0.83
C LYS A 57 -1.42 12.43 -0.73
N VAL A 58 -0.66 11.39 -1.05
CA VAL A 58 -1.18 10.01 -1.12
C VAL A 58 -0.45 9.14 -0.11
N GLY A 59 -1.23 8.40 0.69
CA GLY A 59 -0.76 7.39 1.62
C GLY A 59 -1.19 6.01 1.16
N GLU A 60 -0.25 5.20 0.69
CA GLU A 60 -0.47 3.82 0.30
C GLU A 60 -0.14 2.93 1.49
N ILE A 61 -1.15 2.25 2.02
CA ILE A 61 -1.10 1.63 3.34
C ILE A 61 -1.42 0.14 3.19
N CYS A 62 -0.53 -0.71 3.69
CA CYS A 62 -0.76 -2.15 3.80
C CYS A 62 -1.05 -2.50 5.27
N VAL A 63 -2.19 -3.14 5.52
CA VAL A 63 -2.64 -3.52 6.87
C VAL A 63 -2.80 -5.04 6.94
N ILE A 64 -2.23 -5.65 7.97
CA ILE A 64 -2.42 -7.06 8.30
C ILE A 64 -3.53 -7.16 9.35
N PHE A 65 -4.58 -7.91 9.05
CA PHE A 65 -5.70 -8.14 9.96
C PHE A 65 -5.49 -9.40 10.81
N PRO A 66 -6.24 -9.57 11.92
CA PRO A 66 -6.13 -10.75 12.79
C PRO A 66 -6.42 -12.09 12.11
N ASP A 67 -7.19 -12.07 11.02
CA ASP A 67 -7.47 -13.23 10.16
C ASP A 67 -6.30 -13.56 9.19
N LEU A 68 -5.15 -12.89 9.37
CA LEU A 68 -3.93 -13.01 8.56
C LEU A 68 -4.09 -12.51 7.12
N THR A 69 -5.21 -11.86 6.79
CA THR A 69 -5.38 -11.22 5.49
C THR A 69 -4.63 -9.90 5.44
N ARG A 70 -4.17 -9.56 4.23
CA ARG A 70 -3.57 -8.27 3.93
C ARG A 70 -4.55 -7.47 3.11
N LYS A 71 -4.86 -6.27 3.57
CA LYS A 71 -5.66 -5.31 2.80
C LYS A 71 -4.85 -4.06 2.50
N ILE A 72 -5.15 -3.46 1.36
CA ILE A 72 -4.47 -2.28 0.86
C ILE A 72 -5.46 -1.14 0.86
N TYR A 73 -5.02 0.00 1.36
CA TYR A 73 -5.79 1.23 1.32
C TYR A 73 -4.97 2.35 0.72
N VAL A 74 -5.64 3.25 0.02
CA VAL A 74 -5.07 4.51 -0.45
C VAL A 74 -5.78 5.64 0.27
N LEU A 75 -5.06 6.40 1.07
CA LEU A 75 -5.53 7.64 1.70
C LEU A 75 -5.13 8.82 0.79
N LEU A 76 -6.11 9.62 0.40
CA LEU A 76 -5.98 10.77 -0.50
C LEU A 76 -6.30 12.04 0.28
N ASP A 77 -5.34 12.95 0.37
CA ASP A 77 -5.52 14.28 0.95
C ASP A 77 -5.63 15.33 -0.17
N TYR A 78 -6.85 15.81 -0.39
CA TYR A 78 -7.18 16.82 -1.39
C TYR A 78 -7.01 18.25 -0.88
N GLY A 79 -6.49 18.46 0.34
CA GLY A 79 -6.33 19.76 0.99
C GLY A 79 -7.60 20.34 1.62
N TYR A 80 -8.78 20.02 1.09
CA TYR A 80 -10.09 20.40 1.68
C TYR A 80 -10.80 19.22 2.36
N CYS A 81 -10.43 17.99 2.03
CA CYS A 81 -10.91 16.78 2.68
C CYS A 81 -9.93 15.62 2.46
N MET A 82 -10.03 14.59 3.30
CA MET A 82 -9.39 13.31 3.04
C MET A 82 -10.43 12.24 2.70
N LYS A 83 -10.07 11.37 1.76
CA LYS A 83 -10.85 10.19 1.38
C LYS A 83 -9.95 8.98 1.35
N TYR A 84 -10.52 7.80 1.46
CA TYR A 84 -9.77 6.56 1.32
C TYR A 84 -10.51 5.56 0.43
N ASP A 85 -9.74 4.73 -0.26
CA ASP A 85 -10.23 3.62 -1.07
C ASP A 85 -9.54 2.32 -0.65
N GLU A 86 -10.30 1.22 -0.56
CA GLU A 86 -9.74 -0.13 -0.45
C GLU A 86 -9.37 -0.64 -1.84
N ILE A 87 -8.13 -1.10 -2.00
CA ILE A 87 -7.65 -1.70 -3.24
C ILE A 87 -7.67 -3.22 -3.09
N ILE A 88 -8.50 -3.88 -3.90
CA ILE A 88 -8.55 -5.33 -3.97
C ILE A 88 -7.36 -5.84 -4.80
N VAL A 89 -6.63 -6.81 -4.24
CA VAL A 89 -5.56 -7.53 -4.93
C VAL A 89 -6.10 -8.86 -5.41
N ASN A 90 -5.90 -9.16 -6.69
CA ASN A 90 -6.32 -10.43 -7.26
C ASN A 90 -5.37 -11.56 -6.87
N GLU A 91 -5.94 -12.73 -6.54
CA GLU A 91 -5.14 -13.92 -6.25
C GLU A 91 -4.37 -14.36 -7.50
N CYS A 92 -3.07 -14.60 -7.35
CA CYS A 92 -2.19 -14.99 -8.43
C CYS A 92 -1.62 -16.38 -8.17
N LYS A 93 -1.80 -17.31 -9.11
CA LYS A 93 -1.28 -18.69 -9.05
C LYS A 93 -0.06 -18.91 -9.93
N THR A 94 0.19 -18.00 -10.88
CA THR A 94 1.36 -18.06 -11.78
C THR A 94 2.15 -16.74 -11.77
N SER A 95 3.37 -16.79 -12.31
CA SER A 95 4.21 -15.61 -12.51
C SER A 95 3.57 -14.59 -13.45
N GLU A 96 2.88 -15.07 -14.48
CA GLU A 96 2.21 -14.25 -15.49
C GLU A 96 1.04 -13.51 -14.86
N GLN A 97 0.19 -14.21 -14.10
CA GLN A 97 -0.92 -13.59 -13.36
C GLN A 97 -0.41 -12.53 -12.37
N ARG A 98 0.68 -12.82 -11.64
CA ARG A 98 1.31 -11.85 -10.74
C ARG A 98 1.83 -10.62 -11.47
N ASN A 99 2.47 -10.81 -12.63
CA ASN A 99 3.01 -9.70 -13.42
C ASN A 99 1.89 -8.81 -13.96
N HIS A 100 0.80 -9.42 -14.46
CA HIS A 100 -0.38 -8.69 -14.91
C HIS A 100 -1.04 -7.91 -13.76
N GLU A 101 -1.14 -8.52 -12.56
CA GLU A 101 -1.65 -7.82 -11.38
C GLU A 101 -0.73 -6.65 -10.95
N ILE A 102 0.60 -6.81 -11.07
CA ILE A 102 1.57 -5.73 -10.84
C ILE A 102 1.34 -4.57 -11.82
N GLU A 103 1.11 -4.87 -13.09
CA GLU A 103 0.81 -3.88 -14.13
C GLU A 103 -0.51 -3.16 -13.86
N ARG A 104 -1.59 -3.90 -13.57
CA ARG A 104 -2.90 -3.33 -13.20
C ARG A 104 -2.80 -2.40 -12.00
N LEU A 105 -2.14 -2.84 -10.93
CA LEU A 105 -1.96 -2.04 -9.72
C LEU A 105 -1.13 -0.78 -9.98
N TYR A 106 -0.19 -0.81 -10.92
CA TYR A 106 0.64 0.35 -11.27
C TYR A 106 -0.06 1.31 -12.26
N TYR A 107 -0.54 0.81 -13.40
CA TYR A 107 -1.05 1.61 -14.49
C TYR A 107 -2.52 2.02 -14.30
N GLU A 108 -3.38 1.08 -13.90
CA GLU A 108 -4.82 1.33 -13.79
C GLU A 108 -5.18 1.92 -12.42
N VAL A 109 -4.70 1.31 -11.34
CA VAL A 109 -4.96 1.80 -9.97
C VAL A 109 -4.06 2.99 -9.62
N GLY A 110 -2.86 3.04 -10.20
CA GLY A 110 -1.93 4.15 -9.97
C GLY A 110 -1.17 4.05 -8.66
N LEU A 111 -0.88 2.84 -8.15
CA LEU A 111 0.02 2.65 -7.01
C LEU A 111 1.48 2.89 -7.42
N THR A 112 2.32 3.29 -6.48
CA THR A 112 3.75 3.50 -6.74
C THR A 112 4.49 2.18 -6.92
N GLN A 113 5.51 2.17 -7.79
CA GLN A 113 6.38 1.00 -7.95
C GLN A 113 7.02 0.56 -6.63
N GLN A 114 7.34 1.52 -5.75
CA GLN A 114 7.88 1.23 -4.42
C GLN A 114 6.89 0.44 -3.56
N PHE A 115 5.62 0.84 -3.55
CA PHE A 115 4.58 0.14 -2.80
C PHE A 115 4.31 -1.25 -3.38
N VAL A 116 4.16 -1.35 -4.70
CA VAL A 116 3.95 -2.62 -5.40
C VAL A 116 5.13 -3.58 -5.17
N GLY A 117 6.37 -3.08 -5.25
CA GLY A 117 7.57 -3.87 -4.96
C GLY A 117 7.58 -4.43 -3.53
N LYS A 118 7.24 -3.62 -2.53
CA LYS A 118 7.11 -4.08 -1.14
C LYS A 118 6.00 -5.11 -0.97
N LEU A 119 4.86 -4.91 -1.62
CA LEU A 119 3.70 -5.81 -1.55
C LEU A 119 4.07 -7.22 -2.04
N PHE A 120 4.68 -7.32 -3.22
CA PHE A 120 5.08 -8.58 -3.84
C PHE A 120 6.46 -9.08 -3.39
N ARG A 121 7.13 -8.35 -2.49
CA ARG A 121 8.50 -8.64 -2.02
C ARG A 121 9.50 -8.76 -3.17
N LEU A 122 9.34 -7.91 -4.18
CA LEU A 122 10.21 -7.83 -5.34
C LEU A 122 11.13 -6.61 -5.24
N SER A 123 12.33 -6.75 -5.81
CA SER A 123 13.25 -5.64 -5.92
C SER A 123 12.73 -4.60 -6.92
N GLN A 124 13.14 -3.33 -6.74
CA GLN A 124 12.76 -2.27 -7.67
C GLN A 124 13.20 -2.54 -9.13
N PRO A 125 14.40 -3.08 -9.39
CA PRO A 125 14.76 -3.54 -10.75
C PRO A 125 13.80 -4.59 -11.32
N SER A 126 13.36 -5.55 -10.50
CA SER A 126 12.40 -6.58 -10.93
C SER A 126 11.06 -5.98 -11.35
N ILE A 127 10.52 -5.04 -10.56
CA ILE A 127 9.29 -4.33 -10.88
C ILE A 127 9.45 -3.54 -12.18
N SER A 128 10.55 -2.80 -12.34
CA SER A 128 10.81 -2.02 -13.56
C SER A 128 10.86 -2.89 -14.83
N VAL A 129 11.50 -4.07 -14.75
CA VAL A 129 11.54 -5.02 -15.87
C VAL A 129 10.15 -5.55 -16.24
N ILE A 130 9.32 -5.88 -15.24
CA ILE A 130 7.94 -6.35 -15.47
C ILE A 130 7.15 -5.25 -16.20
N LEU A 131 7.11 -4.04 -15.64
CA LEU A 131 6.35 -2.93 -16.22
C LEU A 131 6.81 -2.54 -17.63
N LYS A 132 8.12 -2.65 -17.90
CA LYS A 132 8.65 -2.40 -19.25
C LYS A 132 8.20 -3.46 -20.26
N LYS A 133 8.09 -4.73 -19.85
CA LYS A 133 7.62 -5.80 -20.73
C LYS A 133 6.14 -5.65 -21.05
N GLY A 134 5.26 -5.47 -20.06
CA GLY A 134 3.83 -5.27 -20.29
C GLY A 134 3.52 -4.09 -21.20
N ARG A 135 4.22 -2.96 -21.01
CA ARG A 135 4.08 -1.80 -21.91
C ARG A 135 4.41 -2.13 -23.38
N ASN A 136 5.37 -3.00 -23.64
CA ASN A 136 5.73 -3.35 -25.02
C ASN A 136 4.67 -4.26 -25.67
N GLU A 137 4.05 -5.14 -24.89
CA GLU A 137 2.98 -6.05 -25.35
C GLU A 137 1.68 -5.30 -25.70
N GLU A 138 1.39 -4.17 -25.06
CA GLU A 138 0.23 -3.32 -25.40
C GLU A 138 0.41 -2.47 -26.68
N ASN A 139 1.67 -2.29 -27.15
CA ASN A 139 1.99 -1.46 -28.31
C ASN A 139 2.27 -2.27 -29.59
N GLU A 140 2.12 -3.60 -29.55
CA GLU A 140 2.17 -4.52 -30.70
C GLU A 140 0.76 -4.95 -31.11
#